data_AF-L7JR64-F1
#
_entry.id   AF-L7JR64-F1
#
_cell.length_a   1.000
_cell.length_b   1.000
_cell.length_c   1.000
_cell.angle_alpha   90.00
_cell.angle_beta   90.00
_cell.angle_gamma   90.00
#
_symmetry.space_group_name_H-M   'P 1'
#
loop_
_entity.id
_entity.type
_entity.pdbx_description
1 polymer ?
#
loop_
_entity_poly.entity_id
_entity_poly.type
_entity_poly.pdbx_seq_one_letter_code
_entity_poly.pdbx_strand_id
1 'polypeptide(L)'
;MDIRVRVTGGGHTSQVYAVRQAIAKSIVAYYQKFVDEHSKNLLKQALTQYDRTLLVADNRRCEPKKFGGPGARSRFQKSYR
;
A
#
# COMPACT_ATOMS: atom_id res chain seq x y z
N MET A 1 6.24 -9.27 -21.34
CA MET A 1 4.94 -8.73 -20.90
C MET A 1 5.02 -7.22 -20.94
N ASP A 2 4.03 -6.54 -21.50
CA ASP A 2 3.93 -5.08 -21.44
C ASP A 2 3.02 -4.69 -20.26
N ILE A 3 3.46 -3.73 -19.44
CA ILE A 3 2.75 -3.31 -18.22
C ILE A 3 2.60 -1.80 -18.25
N ARG A 4 1.36 -1.33 -18.48
CA ARG A 4 1.01 0.09 -18.44
C ARG A 4 0.36 0.42 -17.10
N VAL A 5 0.98 1.33 -16.34
CA VAL A 5 0.47 1.78 -15.03
C VAL A 5 0.03 3.24 -15.12
N ARG A 6 -1.18 3.54 -14.65
CA ARG A 6 -1.68 4.91 -14.45
C ARG A 6 -2.02 5.08 -12.97
N VAL A 7 -1.63 6.20 -12.37
CA VAL A 7 -1.82 6.46 -10.94
C VAL A 7 -2.46 7.83 -10.75
N THR A 8 -3.38 7.92 -9.78
CA THR A 8 -4.11 9.15 -9.44
C THR A 8 -4.29 9.26 -7.93
N GLY A 9 -4.22 10.49 -7.38
CA GLY A 9 -4.39 10.76 -5.95
C GLY A 9 -3.14 10.49 -5.10
N GLY A 10 -3.21 10.85 -3.81
CA GLY A 10 -2.07 10.75 -2.89
C GLY A 10 -0.94 11.74 -3.17
N GLY A 11 0.20 11.54 -2.50
CA GLY A 11 1.47 12.26 -2.78
C GLY A 11 2.50 11.36 -3.48
N HIS A 12 3.61 11.94 -3.93
CA HIS A 12 4.65 11.25 -4.72
C HIS A 12 5.08 9.91 -4.12
N THR A 13 5.44 9.89 -2.83
CA THR A 13 5.88 8.66 -2.15
C THR A 13 4.78 7.60 -2.14
N SER A 14 3.54 7.97 -1.80
CA SER A 14 2.42 7.02 -1.78
C SER A 14 2.10 6.47 -3.18
N GLN A 15 2.28 7.26 -4.22
CA GLN A 15 2.11 6.81 -5.60
C GLN A 15 3.18 5.79 -5.99
N VAL A 16 4.45 5.98 -5.59
CA VAL A 16 5.52 4.99 -5.81
C VAL A 16 5.17 3.64 -5.14
N TYR A 17 4.68 3.68 -3.90
CA TYR A 17 4.20 2.47 -3.22
C TYR A 17 3.00 1.82 -3.93
N ALA A 18 2.09 2.62 -4.51
CA ALA A 18 0.99 2.10 -5.30
C ALA A 18 1.47 1.44 -6.60
N VAL A 19 2.42 2.05 -7.32
CA VAL A 19 3.00 1.50 -8.56
C VAL A 19 3.65 0.15 -8.29
N ARG A 20 4.52 0.04 -7.27
CA ARG A 20 5.19 -1.24 -7.00
C ARG A 20 4.18 -2.34 -6.65
N GLN A 21 3.13 -1.98 -5.90
CA GLN A 21 2.10 -2.94 -5.49
C GLN A 21 1.26 -3.39 -6.69
N ALA A 22 0.94 -2.47 -7.61
CA ALA A 22 0.22 -2.78 -8.84
C ALA A 22 1.02 -3.72 -9.74
N ILE A 23 2.32 -3.46 -9.92
CA ILE A 23 3.20 -4.31 -10.73
C ILE A 23 3.25 -5.72 -10.13
N ALA A 24 3.56 -5.86 -8.84
CA ALA A 24 3.64 -7.16 -8.18
C ALA A 24 2.34 -7.97 -8.28
N LYS A 25 1.19 -7.33 -8.02
CA LYS A 25 -0.13 -7.98 -8.17
C LYS A 25 -0.42 -8.38 -9.61
N SER A 26 -0.06 -7.54 -10.59
CA SER A 26 -0.32 -7.82 -12.01
C SER A 26 0.44 -9.06 -12.49
N ILE A 27 1.71 -9.22 -12.07
CA ILE A 27 2.53 -10.39 -12.42
C ILE A 27 1.92 -11.66 -11.81
N VAL A 28 1.58 -11.63 -10.52
CA VAL A 28 0.96 -12.80 -9.85
C VAL A 28 -0.37 -13.17 -10.51
N ALA A 29 -1.20 -12.18 -10.85
CA ALA A 29 -2.49 -12.40 -11.50
C ALA A 29 -2.34 -12.95 -12.94
N TYR A 30 -1.32 -12.50 -13.68
CA TYR A 30 -1.04 -13.03 -15.00
C TYR A 30 -0.65 -14.51 -14.93
N TYR A 31 0.27 -14.88 -14.04
CA TYR A 31 0.70 -16.26 -13.88
C TYR A 31 -0.42 -17.18 -13.40
N GLN A 32 -1.29 -16.67 -12.52
CA GLN A 32 -2.49 -17.38 -12.08
C GLN A 32 -3.43 -17.73 -13.24
N LYS A 33 -3.55 -16.86 -14.26
CA LYS A 33 -4.51 -17.05 -15.35
C LYS A 33 -3.92 -17.75 -16.59
N PHE A 34 -2.66 -17.47 -16.92
CA PHE A 34 -2.11 -17.80 -18.24
C PHE A 34 -0.89 -18.72 -18.22
N VAL A 35 -0.35 -19.06 -17.03
CA VAL A 35 0.86 -19.89 -16.92
C VAL A 35 0.55 -21.16 -16.13
N ASP A 36 0.73 -21.15 -14.81
CA ASP A 36 0.45 -22.29 -13.92
C ASP A 36 0.46 -21.87 -12.44
N GLU A 37 -0.19 -22.67 -11.58
CA GLU A 37 -0.29 -22.39 -10.14
C GLU A 37 1.03 -22.58 -9.38
N HIS A 38 1.93 -23.45 -9.84
CA HIS A 38 3.20 -23.71 -9.16
C HIS A 38 4.12 -22.49 -9.23
N SER A 39 4.35 -21.97 -10.44
CA SER A 39 5.11 -20.75 -10.71
C SER A 39 4.54 -19.54 -9.99
N LYS A 40 3.20 -19.40 -9.98
CA LYS A 40 2.53 -18.32 -9.25
C LYS A 40 2.74 -18.44 -7.73
N ASN A 41 2.74 -19.64 -7.16
CA ASN A 41 2.96 -19.83 -5.73
C ASN A 41 4.41 -19.53 -5.34
N LEU A 42 5.39 -19.92 -6.17
CA LEU A 42 6.80 -19.53 -6.00
C LEU A 42 6.98 -18.01 -6.03
N LEU A 43 6.40 -17.32 -7.01
CA LEU A 43 6.43 -15.86 -7.11
C LEU A 43 5.79 -15.20 -5.88
N LYS A 44 4.62 -15.70 -5.44
CA LYS A 44 3.94 -15.19 -4.25
C LYS A 44 4.79 -15.34 -2.99
N GLN A 45 5.45 -16.50 -2.81
CA GLN A 45 6.34 -16.76 -1.67
C GLN A 45 7.55 -15.83 -1.70
N ALA A 46 8.23 -15.73 -2.85
CA ALA A 46 9.40 -14.84 -3.01
C ALA A 46 9.06 -13.37 -2.73
N LEU A 47 7.95 -12.87 -3.27
CA LEU A 47 7.50 -11.49 -3.05
C LEU A 47 7.12 -11.24 -1.58
N THR A 48 6.43 -12.20 -0.93
CA THR A 48 6.03 -12.05 0.48
C THR A 48 7.24 -12.12 1.41
N GLN A 49 8.22 -12.96 1.10
CA GLN A 49 9.46 -13.09 1.87
C GLN A 49 10.29 -11.81 1.81
N TYR A 50 10.34 -11.15 0.65
CA TYR A 50 11.00 -9.85 0.52
C TYR A 50 10.22 -8.74 1.23
N ASP A 51 8.94 -8.56 0.87
CA ASP A 51 8.09 -7.55 1.50
C ASP A 51 6.59 -7.89 1.32
N ARG A 52 5.92 -8.16 2.43
CA ARG A 52 4.47 -8.43 2.49
C ARG A 52 3.62 -7.35 1.83
N THR A 53 4.05 -6.09 1.89
CA THR A 53 3.28 -4.95 1.38
C THR A 53 3.33 -4.79 -0.15
N LEU A 54 4.10 -5.63 -0.86
CA LEU A 54 4.01 -5.77 -2.32
C LEU A 54 2.71 -6.43 -2.77
N LEU A 55 2.13 -7.32 -1.95
CA LEU A 55 0.89 -8.04 -2.28
C LEU A 55 -0.29 -7.56 -1.44
N VAL A 56 -0.08 -7.22 -0.17
CA VAL A 56 -1.14 -6.76 0.74
C VAL A 56 -1.03 -5.25 0.92
N ALA A 57 -2.15 -4.52 0.82
CA ALA A 57 -2.14 -3.08 1.01
C ALA A 57 -1.96 -2.72 2.49
N ASP A 58 -1.26 -1.62 2.75
CA ASP A 58 -1.18 -1.04 4.09
C ASP A 58 -2.57 -0.54 4.53
N ASN A 59 -3.04 -0.99 5.69
CA ASN A 59 -4.35 -0.66 6.21
C ASN A 59 -4.39 0.70 6.92
N ARG A 60 -3.23 1.35 7.14
CA ARG A 60 -3.15 2.61 7.87
C ARG A 60 -3.87 3.74 7.13
N ARG A 61 -4.63 4.53 7.87
CA ARG A 61 -5.36 5.72 7.39
C ARG A 61 -5.20 6.86 8.38
N CYS A 62 -5.33 8.10 7.91
CA CYS A 62 -5.29 9.27 8.78
C CYS A 62 -6.49 9.26 9.74
N GLU A 63 -6.23 9.33 11.04
CA GLU A 63 -7.27 9.45 12.05
C GLU A 63 -7.98 10.82 11.91
N PRO A 64 -9.32 10.89 12.12
CA PRO A 64 -10.03 12.15 12.10
C PRO A 64 -9.55 13.13 13.18
N LYS A 65 -9.50 14.43 12.85
CA LYS A 65 -9.24 15.51 13.82
C LYS A 65 -10.29 15.51 14.94
N LYS A 66 -9.86 15.78 16.17
CA LYS A 66 -10.74 15.99 17.33
C LYS A 66 -10.72 17.47 17.74
N PHE A 67 -11.81 17.94 18.36
CA PHE A 67 -11.90 19.33 18.83
C PHE A 67 -10.89 19.62 19.97
N GLY A 68 -10.63 20.89 20.26
CA GLY A 68 -9.76 21.26 21.40
C GLY A 68 -8.27 20.94 21.19
N GLY A 69 -7.82 20.86 19.95
CA GLY A 69 -6.42 20.73 19.59
C GLY A 69 -6.20 20.77 18.07
N PRO A 70 -4.94 20.78 17.62
CA PRO A 70 -4.64 20.88 16.19
C PRO A 70 -4.84 19.55 15.43
N GLY A 71 -4.74 18.39 16.09
CA GLY A 71 -4.72 17.08 15.43
C GLY A 71 -5.70 16.04 16.00
N ALA A 72 -5.50 14.78 15.61
CA ALA A 72 -6.32 13.66 16.09
C ALA A 72 -6.15 13.41 17.60
N ARG A 73 -4.93 13.55 18.11
CA ARG A 73 -4.57 13.22 19.51
C ARG A 73 -4.04 14.40 20.33
N SER A 74 -3.45 15.41 19.68
CA SER A 74 -2.92 16.60 20.36
C SER A 74 -4.05 17.48 20.90
N ARG A 75 -3.85 18.06 22.09
CA ARG A 75 -4.77 19.02 22.73
C ARG A 75 -4.08 20.37 22.90
N PHE A 76 -4.85 21.45 22.92
CA PHE A 76 -4.31 22.76 23.26
C PHE A 76 -3.82 22.77 24.71
N GLN A 77 -2.74 23.52 24.95
CA GLN A 77 -2.16 23.67 26.28
C GLN A 77 -3.14 24.40 27.20
N LYS A 78 -3.30 23.90 28.43
CA LYS A 78 -4.08 24.57 29.48
C LYS A 78 -3.17 25.52 30.25
N SER A 79 -3.64 26.74 30.49
CA SER A 79 -3.04 27.68 31.45
C SER A 79 -3.89 27.71 32.71
N TYR A 80 -3.31 27.30 33.83
CA TYR A 80 -3.92 27.45 35.15
C TYR A 80 -3.31 28.70 35.77
N ARG A 81 -4.05 29.80 35.76
CA ARG A 81 -3.74 31.01 36.50
C ARG A 81 -4.83 31.22 37.54
#